data_AF-A0A516WT11-F1
#
_entry.id   AF-A0A516WT11-F1
#
_cell.length_a   1.000
_cell.length_b   1.000
_cell.length_c   1.000
_cell.angle_alpha   90.00
_cell.angle_beta   90.00
_cell.angle_gamma   90.00
#
_symmetry.space_group_name_H-M   'P 1'
#
loop_
_entity.id
_entity.type
_entity.pdbx_description
1 polymer ?
#
loop_
_entity_poly.entity_id
_entity_poly.type
_entity_poly.pdbx_seq_one_letter_code
_entity_poly.pdbx_strand_id
1 'polypeptide(L)'
;MSSLIDLAAVRVQSKFDELIDQQNITPSSRARSDPSWYWALPLLLDGLQYPGLPSPVEIPTFFAKRDIPTELDVESLGGFPEDLIRVVTELGIGSPANCVYRALRRATGASHEHGDEAVWDAAYDASNAFRTLFNQAEIVTAVRLAHDGEQYWRLVLDYCINGNLQSVLDEFFALGGIERTHNDCDLSPLTEKLATALRVRAGSAQVDVFRTEGEDVILDPSHSIRHHFAMRMGQRGTETEQSRERAVDVLSAYNSPFWPFVLASTSVGQEGLDFHTYSHAIVHWNLPGNPVDMEQREGRVHRYRGHAIRKNVAATYGAAAFAHGCEDPWAAVFTAAQAAKQPDESDLVPDWVFAPQGSAKIERYVPAMPMSRESLRYERLLRTVAAYRLTLGQPRQEDLVRYLGEGKADAEVLRIDLSPPSRDLHEYSSQHRSTHSDTVRSRV
;
A
#
# COMPACT_ATOMS: atom_id res chain seq x y z
N MET A 1 -12.01 -28.02 6.31
CA MET A 1 -10.70 -27.48 5.95
C MET A 1 -10.00 -27.12 7.25
N SER A 2 -8.83 -27.69 7.52
CA SER A 2 -8.00 -27.28 8.66
C SER A 2 -7.66 -25.79 8.49
N SER A 3 -7.75 -24.98 9.54
CA SER A 3 -7.29 -23.58 9.42
C SER A 3 -5.79 -23.56 9.16
N LEU A 4 -5.27 -22.50 8.52
CA LEU A 4 -3.81 -22.31 8.30
C LEU A 4 -3.04 -22.48 9.62
N ILE A 5 -3.61 -21.99 10.71
CA ILE A 5 -2.99 -22.03 12.04
C ILE A 5 -2.91 -23.48 12.54
N ASP A 6 -3.92 -24.31 12.31
CA ASP A 6 -3.88 -25.73 12.71
C ASP A 6 -2.78 -26.50 11.95
N LEU A 7 -2.64 -26.24 10.64
CA LEU A 7 -1.57 -26.85 9.83
C LEU A 7 -0.18 -26.41 10.29
N ALA A 8 -0.02 -25.12 10.61
CA ALA A 8 1.22 -24.60 11.13
C ALA A 8 1.52 -25.13 12.54
N ALA A 9 0.50 -25.28 13.39
CA ALA A 9 0.64 -25.79 14.74
C ALA A 9 1.15 -27.24 14.77
N VAL A 10 0.72 -28.08 13.83
CA VAL A 10 1.27 -29.45 13.68
C VAL A 10 2.78 -29.41 13.39
N ARG A 11 3.24 -28.45 12.56
CA ARG A 11 4.67 -28.29 12.25
C ARG A 11 5.45 -27.76 13.45
N VAL A 12 4.90 -26.79 14.18
CA VAL A 12 5.52 -26.26 15.40
C VAL A 12 5.61 -27.34 16.47
N GLN A 13 4.56 -28.14 16.65
CA GLN A 13 4.56 -29.30 17.55
C GLN A 13 5.69 -30.27 17.20
N SER A 14 5.80 -30.66 15.92
CA SER A 14 6.86 -31.59 15.48
C SER A 14 8.26 -31.05 15.76
N LYS A 15 8.50 -29.75 15.55
CA LYS A 15 9.80 -29.11 15.87
C LYS A 15 10.04 -28.99 17.37
N PHE A 16 8.98 -28.76 18.15
CA PHE A 16 9.05 -28.70 19.60
C PHE A 16 9.41 -30.07 20.21
N ASP A 17 8.78 -31.14 19.73
CA ASP A 17 9.07 -32.50 20.18
C ASP A 17 10.54 -32.86 19.87
N GLU A 18 11.01 -32.54 18.66
CA GLU A 18 12.41 -32.72 18.26
C GLU A 18 13.39 -31.93 19.15
N LEU A 19 13.06 -30.67 19.47
CA LEU A 19 13.88 -29.82 20.34
C LEU A 19 13.99 -30.41 21.75
N ILE A 20 12.86 -30.84 22.32
CA ILE A 20 12.82 -31.46 23.66
C ILE A 20 13.71 -32.70 23.71
N ASP A 21 13.58 -33.56 22.70
CA ASP A 21 14.35 -34.80 22.61
C ASP A 21 15.85 -34.52 22.45
N GLN A 22 16.24 -33.54 21.63
CA GLN A 22 17.65 -33.21 21.39
C GLN A 22 18.32 -32.52 22.59
N GLN A 23 17.61 -31.65 23.30
CA GLN A 23 18.16 -30.88 24.41
C GLN A 23 17.87 -31.49 25.80
N ASN A 24 17.21 -32.66 25.85
CA ASN A 24 16.80 -33.33 27.09
C ASN A 24 15.99 -32.42 28.04
N ILE A 25 15.18 -31.51 27.49
CA ILE A 25 14.39 -30.56 28.28
C ILE A 25 13.28 -31.34 28.97
N THR A 26 13.38 -31.50 30.29
CA THR A 26 12.37 -32.22 31.07
C THR A 26 11.65 -31.24 32.00
N PRO A 27 10.43 -30.78 31.66
CA PRO A 27 9.67 -29.92 32.55
C PRO A 27 9.24 -30.73 33.76
N SER A 28 9.41 -30.18 34.96
CA SER A 28 8.75 -30.74 36.12
C SER A 28 7.24 -30.62 35.93
N SER A 29 6.52 -31.76 35.92
CA SER A 29 5.05 -31.78 35.86
C SER A 29 4.36 -31.11 37.06
N ARG A 30 5.14 -30.73 38.09
CA ARG A 30 4.70 -29.99 39.28
C ARG A 30 5.05 -28.50 39.22
N ALA A 31 5.80 -28.05 38.22
CA ALA A 31 6.16 -26.65 38.09
C ALA A 31 4.94 -25.84 37.63
N ARG A 32 4.81 -24.63 38.18
CA ARG A 32 3.79 -23.67 37.75
C ARG A 32 4.03 -23.32 36.28
N SER A 33 2.96 -23.18 35.51
CA SER A 33 3.03 -22.66 34.14
C SER A 33 3.81 -21.34 34.11
N ASP A 34 4.81 -21.28 33.23
CA ASP A 34 5.69 -20.13 33.05
C ASP A 34 5.51 -19.50 31.66
N PRO A 35 4.91 -18.29 31.57
CA PRO A 35 4.76 -17.56 30.31
C PRO A 35 6.08 -17.22 29.61
N SER A 36 7.22 -17.34 30.28
CA SER A 36 8.54 -17.10 29.69
C SER A 36 8.84 -18.03 28.51
N TRP A 37 8.17 -19.19 28.47
CA TRP A 37 8.23 -20.10 27.32
C TRP A 37 7.78 -19.48 25.99
N TYR A 38 6.91 -18.45 25.99
CA TYR A 38 6.46 -17.80 24.76
C TYR A 38 7.58 -17.07 24.01
N TRP A 39 8.60 -16.57 24.71
CA TRP A 39 9.75 -15.91 24.08
C TRP A 39 10.98 -16.84 24.03
N ALA A 40 11.10 -17.79 24.96
CA ALA A 40 12.20 -18.76 24.97
C ALA A 40 12.12 -19.78 23.83
N LEU A 41 10.93 -20.36 23.59
CA LEU A 41 10.79 -21.43 22.59
C LEU A 41 11.19 -20.98 21.16
N PRO A 42 10.79 -19.80 20.65
CA PRO A 42 11.27 -19.31 19.36
C PRO A 42 12.80 -19.25 19.24
N LEU A 43 13.48 -18.74 20.27
CA LEU A 43 14.95 -18.64 20.28
C LEU A 43 15.62 -20.02 20.23
N LEU A 44 15.08 -20.99 20.98
CA LEU A 44 15.58 -22.36 20.96
C LEU A 44 15.38 -23.05 19.61
N LEU A 45 14.22 -22.83 18.98
CA LEU A 45 13.92 -23.35 17.64
C LEU A 45 14.83 -22.74 16.58
N ASP A 46 15.09 -21.43 16.65
CA ASP A 46 16.01 -20.74 15.75
C ASP A 46 17.45 -21.21 15.96
N GLY A 47 17.90 -21.40 17.21
CA GLY A 47 19.24 -21.93 17.52
C GLY A 47 19.45 -23.37 17.01
N LEU A 48 18.42 -24.21 17.05
CA LEU A 48 18.47 -25.56 16.48
C LEU A 48 18.53 -25.54 14.95
N GLN A 49 17.78 -24.63 14.32
CA GLN A 49 17.71 -24.51 12.86
C GLN A 49 18.94 -23.81 12.25
N TYR A 50 19.51 -22.84 12.97
CA TYR A 50 20.59 -21.96 12.53
C TYR A 50 21.67 -21.84 13.63
N PRO A 51 22.44 -22.92 13.90
CA PRO A 51 23.42 -22.96 15.00
C PRO A 51 24.60 -21.99 14.86
N GLY A 52 24.77 -21.37 13.70
CA GLY A 52 25.78 -20.33 13.44
C GLY A 52 25.33 -18.90 13.74
N LEU A 53 24.05 -18.68 14.08
CA LEU A 53 23.57 -17.38 14.52
C LEU A 53 24.06 -17.10 15.94
N PRO A 54 24.58 -15.89 16.24
CA PRO A 54 24.95 -15.54 17.60
C PRO A 54 23.71 -15.60 18.51
N SER A 55 23.72 -16.53 19.46
CA SER A 55 22.74 -16.62 20.53
C SER A 55 23.30 -15.93 21.79
N PRO A 56 22.60 -14.98 22.43
CA PRO A 56 21.47 -14.19 21.95
C PRO A 56 21.92 -12.86 21.30
N VAL A 57 21.09 -12.31 20.42
CA VAL A 57 21.03 -10.85 20.20
C VAL A 57 20.82 -10.24 21.58
N GLU A 58 21.69 -9.33 22.04
CA GLU A 58 21.52 -8.62 23.30
C GLU A 58 20.04 -8.24 23.45
N ILE A 59 19.33 -8.83 24.42
CA ILE A 59 17.93 -8.50 24.65
C ILE A 59 17.91 -6.97 24.83
N PRO A 60 17.21 -6.23 23.95
CA PRO A 60 17.27 -4.77 23.98
C PRO A 60 16.97 -4.30 25.40
N THR A 61 17.82 -3.43 25.94
CA THR A 61 17.76 -2.95 27.34
C THR A 61 16.38 -2.43 27.76
N PHE A 62 15.50 -2.11 26.80
CA PHE A 62 14.09 -1.79 27.02
C PHE A 62 13.24 -2.94 27.60
N PHE A 63 13.53 -4.20 27.26
CA PHE A 63 12.89 -5.38 27.84
C PHE A 63 13.53 -5.78 29.17
N ALA A 64 14.77 -5.37 29.41
CA ALA A 64 15.48 -5.62 30.65
C ALA A 64 14.89 -4.77 31.80
N LYS A 65 14.04 -5.39 32.62
CA LYS A 65 14.15 -5.08 34.06
C LYS A 65 15.59 -5.43 34.46
N ARG A 66 16.13 -4.70 35.45
CA ARG A 66 17.51 -4.82 35.96
C ARG A 66 17.96 -6.25 36.38
N ASP A 67 17.03 -7.22 36.39
CA ASP A 67 17.19 -8.59 36.88
C ASP A 67 16.84 -9.68 35.84
N ILE A 68 16.75 -9.37 34.53
CA ILE A 68 16.51 -10.39 33.51
C ILE A 68 17.87 -10.92 33.00
N PRO A 69 18.13 -12.24 33.06
CA PRO A 69 19.41 -12.81 32.65
C PRO A 69 19.72 -12.55 31.17
N THR A 70 20.98 -12.23 30.90
CA THR A 70 21.55 -11.99 29.56
C THR A 70 21.64 -13.27 28.71
N GLU A 71 21.41 -14.43 29.32
CA GLU A 71 21.43 -15.75 28.70
C GLU A 71 20.14 -16.49 29.03
N LEU A 72 19.60 -17.23 28.07
CA LEU A 72 18.43 -18.07 28.27
C LEU A 72 18.82 -19.33 29.06
N ASP A 73 18.51 -19.34 30.36
CA ASP A 73 18.67 -20.53 31.21
C ASP A 73 17.39 -21.38 31.16
N VAL A 74 17.39 -22.40 30.31
CA VAL A 74 16.26 -23.33 30.12
C VAL A 74 15.96 -24.12 31.39
N GLU A 75 16.95 -24.43 32.23
CA GLU A 75 16.76 -25.19 33.47
C GLU A 75 16.03 -24.37 34.54
N SER A 76 16.10 -23.03 34.45
CA SER A 76 15.40 -22.12 35.35
C SER A 76 13.91 -21.91 35.03
N LEU A 77 13.46 -22.32 33.84
CA LEU A 77 12.08 -22.11 33.38
C LEU A 77 11.09 -23.05 34.08
N GLY A 78 9.88 -22.54 34.35
CA GLY A 78 8.79 -23.35 34.91
C GLY A 78 8.13 -24.30 33.90
N GLY A 79 6.91 -24.74 34.22
CA GLY A 79 6.15 -25.67 33.38
C GLY A 79 5.66 -25.02 32.08
N PHE A 80 5.48 -25.82 31.02
CA PHE A 80 4.95 -25.33 29.76
C PHE A 80 3.51 -24.80 29.92
N PRO A 81 3.17 -23.63 29.35
CA PRO A 81 1.78 -23.23 29.15
C PRO A 81 1.03 -24.21 28.25
N GLU A 82 -0.25 -24.47 28.54
CA GLU A 82 -1.09 -25.38 27.74
C GLU A 82 -1.28 -24.89 26.29
N ASP A 83 -1.28 -23.58 26.09
CA ASP A 83 -1.42 -22.89 24.81
C ASP A 83 -0.08 -22.54 24.15
N LEU A 84 1.06 -23.04 24.65
CA LEU A 84 2.40 -22.70 24.16
C LEU A 84 2.55 -22.85 22.65
N ILE A 85 2.22 -24.04 22.13
CA ILE A 85 2.36 -24.36 20.70
C ILE A 85 1.46 -23.46 19.86
N ARG A 86 0.25 -23.20 20.34
CA ARG A 86 -0.70 -22.33 19.67
C ARG A 86 -0.16 -20.90 19.57
N VAL A 87 0.29 -20.33 20.69
CA VAL A 87 0.81 -18.96 20.76
C VAL A 87 2.08 -18.80 19.91
N VAL A 88 3.02 -19.75 19.97
CA VAL A 88 4.23 -19.70 19.15
C VAL A 88 3.92 -19.83 17.66
N THR A 89 2.91 -20.63 17.31
CA THR A 89 2.40 -20.69 15.93
C THR A 89 1.84 -19.35 15.48
N GLU A 90 1.02 -18.69 16.31
CA GLU A 90 0.46 -17.38 16.02
C GLU A 90 1.57 -16.31 15.88
N LEU A 91 2.58 -16.33 16.76
CA LEU A 91 3.76 -15.46 16.66
C LEU A 91 4.51 -15.69 15.33
N GLY A 92 4.70 -16.95 14.93
CA GLY A 92 5.31 -17.32 13.65
C GLY A 92 4.52 -16.81 12.44
N ILE A 93 3.18 -16.86 12.53
CA ILE A 93 2.29 -16.47 11.42
C ILE A 93 2.13 -14.96 11.31
N GLY A 94 1.94 -14.26 12.43
CA GLY A 94 1.38 -12.91 12.44
C GLY A 94 2.16 -11.85 13.20
N SER A 95 3.26 -12.20 13.88
CA SER A 95 4.02 -11.16 14.59
C SER A 95 4.59 -10.13 13.59
N PRO A 96 4.56 -8.81 13.91
CA PRO A 96 5.05 -7.80 12.99
C PRO A 96 6.50 -8.02 12.54
N ALA A 97 7.38 -8.45 13.44
CA ALA A 97 8.78 -8.75 13.13
C ALA A 97 8.90 -9.89 12.09
N ASN A 98 8.21 -11.02 12.30
CA ASN A 98 8.25 -12.14 11.36
C ASN A 98 7.59 -11.80 10.01
N CYS A 99 6.55 -10.96 10.03
CA CYS A 99 5.91 -10.49 8.81
C CYS A 99 6.84 -9.56 7.99
N VAL A 100 7.50 -8.60 8.65
CA VAL A 100 8.49 -7.73 8.01
C VAL A 100 9.67 -8.54 7.49
N TYR A 101 10.24 -9.44 8.29
CA TYR A 101 11.36 -10.29 7.89
C TYR A 101 11.05 -11.05 6.60
N ARG A 102 9.91 -11.75 6.55
CA ARG A 102 9.48 -12.46 5.34
C ARG A 102 9.28 -11.50 4.17
N ALA A 103 8.61 -10.37 4.38
CA ALA A 103 8.30 -9.45 3.29
C ALA A 103 9.55 -8.76 2.71
N LEU A 104 10.54 -8.40 3.54
CA LEU A 104 11.83 -7.86 3.10
C LEU A 104 12.61 -8.87 2.25
N ARG A 105 12.65 -10.14 2.67
CA ARG A 105 13.29 -11.19 1.88
C ARG A 105 12.62 -11.38 0.52
N ARG A 106 11.30 -11.34 0.47
CA ARG A 106 10.56 -11.45 -0.80
C ARG A 106 10.81 -10.24 -1.71
N ALA A 107 10.81 -9.04 -1.15
CA ALA A 107 11.02 -7.80 -1.89
C ALA A 107 12.43 -7.68 -2.51
N THR A 108 13.42 -8.33 -1.90
CA THR A 108 14.81 -8.44 -2.38
C THR A 108 15.03 -9.67 -3.28
N GLY A 109 13.95 -10.28 -3.79
CA GLY A 109 14.02 -11.45 -4.67
C GLY A 109 14.65 -12.68 -4.01
N ALA A 110 14.48 -12.81 -2.69
CA ALA A 110 15.10 -13.84 -1.86
C ALA A 110 16.64 -13.91 -1.97
N SER A 111 17.28 -12.80 -2.38
CA SER A 111 18.75 -12.70 -2.47
C SER A 111 19.45 -12.92 -1.13
N HIS A 112 18.73 -12.67 -0.02
CA HIS A 112 19.18 -12.93 1.33
C HIS A 112 18.76 -14.32 1.81
N GLU A 113 19.73 -15.06 2.35
CA GLU A 113 19.48 -16.39 2.94
C GLU A 113 18.58 -16.30 4.18
N HIS A 114 18.04 -17.46 4.59
CA HIS A 114 17.39 -17.53 5.89
C HIS A 114 18.47 -17.42 6.96
N GLY A 115 18.29 -16.51 7.92
CA GLY A 115 19.32 -16.20 8.92
C GLY A 115 20.28 -15.06 8.54
N ASP A 116 20.07 -14.34 7.43
CA ASP A 116 20.88 -13.15 7.11
C ASP A 116 20.72 -12.06 8.19
N GLU A 117 21.83 -11.72 8.85
CA GLU A 117 21.88 -10.74 9.96
C GLU A 117 21.37 -9.36 9.54
N ALA A 118 21.65 -8.92 8.31
CA ALA A 118 21.20 -7.62 7.82
C ALA A 118 19.67 -7.55 7.71
N VAL A 119 19.02 -8.65 7.30
CA VAL A 119 17.55 -8.74 7.25
C VAL A 119 16.96 -8.79 8.65
N TRP A 120 17.62 -9.49 9.58
CA TRP A 120 17.22 -9.56 10.97
C TRP A 120 17.23 -8.17 11.63
N ASP A 121 18.34 -7.43 11.51
CA ASP A 121 18.48 -6.08 12.05
C ASP A 121 17.44 -5.13 11.43
N ALA A 122 17.28 -5.18 10.11
CA ALA A 122 16.28 -4.41 9.39
C ALA A 122 14.84 -4.70 9.86
N ALA A 123 14.50 -5.99 10.04
CA ALA A 123 13.19 -6.39 10.53
C ALA A 123 12.97 -6.00 12.00
N TYR A 124 14.02 -6.11 12.83
CA TYR A 124 13.99 -5.70 14.22
C TYR A 124 13.73 -4.19 14.35
N ASP A 125 14.48 -3.35 13.63
CA ASP A 125 14.30 -1.90 13.64
C ASP A 125 12.92 -1.48 13.12
N ALA A 126 12.45 -2.10 12.04
CA ALA A 126 11.11 -1.89 11.54
C ALA A 126 10.02 -2.33 12.54
N SER A 127 10.24 -3.41 13.30
CA SER A 127 9.30 -3.87 14.33
C SER A 127 9.14 -2.86 15.47
N ASN A 128 10.17 -2.06 15.77
CA ASN A 128 10.08 -0.98 16.75
C ASN A 128 9.12 0.14 16.30
N ALA A 129 9.01 0.38 14.99
CA ALA A 129 8.00 1.30 14.45
C ALA A 129 6.58 0.77 14.68
N PHE A 130 6.34 -0.52 14.46
CA PHE A 130 5.05 -1.16 14.80
C PHE A 130 4.75 -1.11 16.30
N ARG A 131 5.75 -1.39 17.15
CA ARG A 131 5.59 -1.27 18.60
C ARG A 131 5.21 0.16 19.00
N THR A 132 5.78 1.17 18.36
CA THR A 132 5.42 2.57 18.59
C THR A 132 3.97 2.85 18.16
N LEU A 133 3.57 2.38 16.97
CA LEU A 133 2.20 2.52 16.47
C LEU A 133 1.18 1.86 17.41
N PHE A 134 1.39 0.59 17.78
CA PHE A 134 0.47 -0.15 18.65
C PHE A 134 0.44 0.36 20.09
N ASN A 135 1.37 1.20 20.50
CA ASN A 135 1.33 1.85 21.82
C ASN A 135 0.65 3.22 21.80
N GLN A 136 0.18 3.70 20.65
CA GLN A 136 -0.64 4.92 20.58
C GLN A 136 -2.01 4.66 21.22
N ALA A 137 -2.50 5.59 22.04
CA ALA A 137 -3.72 5.39 22.84
C ALA A 137 -4.95 5.07 21.98
N GLU A 138 -5.05 5.71 20.82
CA GLU A 138 -6.13 5.50 19.86
C GLU A 138 -6.06 4.12 19.22
N ILE A 139 -4.86 3.63 18.89
CA ILE A 139 -4.66 2.30 18.32
C ILE A 139 -4.91 1.21 19.38
N VAL A 140 -4.45 1.42 20.62
CA VAL A 140 -4.77 0.54 21.76
C VAL A 140 -6.28 0.40 21.93
N THR A 141 -6.99 1.52 21.85
CA THR A 141 -8.45 1.54 21.97
C THR A 141 -9.10 0.81 20.79
N ALA A 142 -8.66 1.07 19.56
CA ALA A 142 -9.19 0.41 18.36
C ALA A 142 -9.01 -1.11 18.40
N VAL A 143 -7.81 -1.60 18.76
CA VAL A 143 -7.52 -3.03 18.87
C VAL A 143 -8.35 -3.68 19.96
N ARG A 144 -8.50 -3.05 21.13
CA ARG A 144 -9.34 -3.56 22.23
C ARG A 144 -10.83 -3.57 21.91
N LEU A 145 -11.30 -2.69 21.03
CA LEU A 145 -12.69 -2.68 20.58
C LEU A 145 -12.97 -3.73 19.49
N ALA A 146 -11.94 -4.11 18.72
CA ALA A 146 -12.06 -5.07 17.63
C ALA A 146 -11.87 -6.53 18.08
N HIS A 147 -11.25 -6.76 19.23
CA HIS A 147 -10.89 -8.09 19.72
C HIS A 147 -11.22 -8.27 21.20
N ASP A 148 -11.68 -9.46 21.56
CA ASP A 148 -11.94 -9.85 22.94
C ASP A 148 -10.68 -10.43 23.60
N GLY A 149 -10.38 -10.02 24.83
CA GLY A 149 -9.33 -10.62 25.64
C GLY A 149 -8.63 -9.63 26.58
N GLU A 150 -7.90 -10.17 27.56
CA GLU A 150 -7.30 -9.35 28.63
C GLU A 150 -5.90 -8.83 28.23
N GLN A 151 -5.08 -9.69 27.63
CA GLN A 151 -3.67 -9.42 27.34
C GLN A 151 -3.50 -8.66 26.03
N TYR A 152 -3.14 -7.39 26.12
CA TYR A 152 -3.06 -6.50 24.95
C TYR A 152 -2.16 -7.02 23.82
N TRP A 153 -1.00 -7.59 24.15
CA TRP A 153 -0.07 -8.08 23.15
C TRP A 153 -0.64 -9.25 22.32
N ARG A 154 -1.52 -10.08 22.91
CA ARG A 154 -2.26 -11.12 22.18
C ARG A 154 -3.29 -10.51 21.23
N LEU A 155 -4.02 -9.49 21.68
CA LEU A 155 -4.96 -8.77 20.82
C LEU A 155 -4.28 -8.13 19.60
N VAL A 156 -3.07 -7.59 19.78
CA VAL A 156 -2.26 -7.08 18.67
C VAL A 156 -1.89 -8.20 17.69
N LEU A 157 -1.50 -9.37 18.21
CA LEU A 157 -1.18 -10.52 17.38
C LEU A 157 -2.40 -11.01 16.58
N ASP A 158 -3.55 -11.15 17.23
CA ASP A 158 -4.82 -11.51 16.59
C ASP A 158 -5.22 -10.48 15.52
N TYR A 159 -5.03 -9.19 15.80
CA TYR A 159 -5.26 -8.12 14.85
C TYR A 159 -4.37 -8.27 13.61
N CYS A 160 -3.08 -8.56 13.80
CA CYS A 160 -2.16 -8.77 12.68
C CYS A 160 -2.49 -10.03 11.86
N ILE A 161 -2.93 -11.11 12.50
CA ILE A 161 -3.35 -12.35 11.82
C ILE A 161 -4.65 -12.13 11.04
N ASN A 162 -5.69 -11.61 11.71
CA ASN A 162 -7.01 -11.39 11.10
C ASN A 162 -6.97 -10.32 10.00
N GLY A 163 -6.15 -9.29 10.18
CA GLY A 163 -5.89 -8.26 9.18
C GLY A 163 -4.90 -8.68 8.08
N ASN A 164 -4.35 -9.90 8.16
CA ASN A 164 -3.38 -10.47 7.23
C ASN A 164 -2.19 -9.51 6.95
N LEU A 165 -1.52 -9.11 8.04
CA LEU A 165 -0.39 -8.17 8.00
C LEU A 165 0.72 -8.64 7.03
N GLN A 166 0.92 -9.96 6.89
CA GLN A 166 1.88 -10.49 5.93
C GLN A 166 1.58 -10.02 4.50
N SER A 167 0.34 -10.19 4.03
CA SER A 167 -0.03 -9.76 2.67
C SER A 167 0.02 -8.25 2.50
N VAL A 168 -0.31 -7.48 3.54
CA VAL A 168 -0.19 -6.01 3.54
C VAL A 168 1.27 -5.59 3.32
N LEU A 169 2.20 -6.21 4.03
CA LEU A 169 3.63 -5.90 3.91
C LEU A 169 4.24 -6.41 2.60
N ASP A 170 3.83 -7.59 2.13
CA ASP A 170 4.25 -8.12 0.82
C ASP A 170 3.87 -7.13 -0.30
N GLU A 171 2.65 -6.59 -0.28
CA GLU A 171 2.21 -5.56 -1.24
C GLU A 171 2.98 -4.25 -1.07
N PHE A 172 3.14 -3.77 0.17
CA PHE A 172 3.83 -2.52 0.45
C PHE A 172 5.26 -2.51 -0.07
N PHE A 173 6.03 -3.56 0.20
CA PHE A 173 7.40 -3.64 -0.27
C PHE A 173 7.51 -3.95 -1.76
N ALA A 174 6.59 -4.74 -2.34
CA ALA A 174 6.53 -4.93 -3.78
C ALA A 174 6.29 -3.59 -4.52
N LEU A 175 5.48 -2.69 -3.95
CA LEU A 175 5.26 -1.33 -4.47
C LEU A 175 6.45 -0.41 -4.25
N GLY A 176 7.16 -0.53 -3.13
CA GLY A 176 8.46 0.10 -2.93
C GLY A 176 9.49 -0.30 -3.99
N GLY A 177 9.40 -1.53 -4.51
CA GLY A 177 10.18 -2.03 -5.64
C GLY A 177 9.63 -1.68 -7.03
N ILE A 178 8.41 -1.14 -7.15
CA ILE A 178 7.89 -0.69 -8.45
C ILE A 178 8.54 0.64 -8.89
N GLU A 179 9.13 1.38 -7.96
CA GLU A 179 9.99 2.56 -8.19
C GLU A 179 11.49 2.18 -8.37
N ARG A 180 11.81 0.93 -8.79
CA ARG A 180 13.20 0.39 -8.86
C ARG A 180 14.14 1.22 -9.75
N THR A 181 14.79 2.20 -9.14
CA THR A 181 16.09 2.76 -9.55
C THR A 181 17.21 2.47 -8.55
N HIS A 182 17.05 1.52 -7.63
CA HIS A 182 18.06 1.21 -6.61
C HIS A 182 18.33 -0.30 -6.52
N ASN A 183 19.57 -0.63 -6.18
CA ASN A 183 20.12 -1.98 -6.00
C ASN A 183 19.11 -2.90 -5.27
N ASP A 184 18.76 -4.04 -5.87
CA ASP A 184 17.72 -4.97 -5.38
C ASP A 184 18.02 -5.61 -4.00
N CYS A 185 19.16 -5.28 -3.38
CA CYS A 185 19.60 -5.82 -2.09
C CYS A 185 19.71 -4.78 -0.96
N ASP A 186 19.41 -3.49 -1.20
CA ASP A 186 19.48 -2.48 -0.13
C ASP A 186 18.18 -2.45 0.70
N LEU A 187 18.29 -2.87 1.95
CA LEU A 187 17.17 -2.95 2.89
C LEU A 187 16.83 -1.59 3.51
N SER A 188 17.80 -0.67 3.58
CA SER A 188 17.68 0.59 4.32
C SER A 188 16.54 1.48 3.79
N PRO A 189 16.43 1.73 2.46
CA PRO A 189 15.32 2.54 1.93
C PRO A 189 13.95 1.91 2.19
N LEU A 190 13.86 0.58 2.20
CA LEU A 190 12.61 -0.14 2.45
C LEU A 190 12.17 0.03 3.90
N THR A 191 13.08 -0.17 4.86
CA THR A 191 12.78 -0.02 6.29
C THR A 191 12.54 1.43 6.68
N GLU A 192 13.28 2.38 6.10
CA GLU A 192 13.04 3.82 6.29
C GLU A 192 11.66 4.24 5.77
N LYS A 193 11.26 3.76 4.59
CA LYS A 193 9.94 4.02 4.01
C LYS A 193 8.84 3.44 4.90
N LEU A 194 9.00 2.21 5.39
CA LEU A 194 8.06 1.58 6.33
C LEU A 194 7.98 2.36 7.65
N ALA A 195 9.12 2.71 8.24
CA ALA A 195 9.18 3.43 9.51
C ALA A 195 8.53 4.82 9.38
N THR A 196 8.71 5.50 8.26
CA THR A 196 8.06 6.79 7.96
C THR A 196 6.55 6.61 7.82
N ALA A 197 6.10 5.58 7.08
CA ALA A 197 4.68 5.29 6.89
C ALA A 197 3.95 4.94 8.20
N LEU A 198 4.60 4.23 9.12
CA LEU A 198 4.05 3.88 10.44
C LEU A 198 4.07 5.05 11.44
N ARG A 199 4.89 6.08 11.19
CA ARG A 199 5.00 7.27 12.04
C ARG A 199 3.88 8.26 11.74
N VAL A 200 2.68 7.96 12.22
CA VAL A 200 1.61 8.97 12.31
C VAL A 200 1.95 9.92 13.46
N ARG A 201 2.59 11.04 13.14
CA ARG A 201 2.88 12.09 14.13
C ARG A 201 1.60 12.85 14.45
N ALA A 202 1.35 13.06 15.74
CA ALA A 202 0.30 13.95 16.23
C ALA A 202 0.44 15.34 15.60
N GLY A 203 -0.52 15.72 14.78
CA GLY A 203 -0.67 17.08 14.28
C GLY A 203 -1.45 17.95 15.27
N SER A 204 -1.41 19.25 15.04
CA SER A 204 -2.28 20.21 15.73
C SER A 204 -2.93 21.15 14.71
N ALA A 205 -4.24 21.31 14.80
CA ALA A 205 -5.01 22.18 13.93
C ALA A 205 -5.58 23.33 14.77
N GLN A 206 -5.55 24.55 14.21
CA GLN A 206 -6.30 25.67 14.76
C GLN A 206 -7.73 25.62 14.24
N VAL A 207 -8.68 25.65 15.16
CA VAL A 207 -10.11 25.64 14.88
C VAL A 207 -10.68 27.00 15.25
N ASP A 208 -11.22 27.67 14.23
CA ASP A 208 -11.96 28.92 14.40
C ASP A 208 -13.37 28.59 14.90
N VAL A 209 -13.77 29.20 16.01
CA VAL A 209 -15.09 29.02 16.60
C VAL A 209 -15.89 30.30 16.37
N PHE A 210 -17.04 30.17 15.72
CA PHE A 210 -17.95 31.29 15.47
C PHE A 210 -19.12 31.19 16.44
N ARG A 211 -19.44 32.30 17.11
CA ARG A 211 -20.63 32.45 17.93
C ARG A 211 -21.50 33.58 17.40
N THR A 212 -22.79 33.47 17.61
CA THR A 212 -23.77 34.49 17.22
C THR A 212 -24.25 35.23 18.46
N GLU A 213 -24.14 36.56 18.46
CA GLU A 213 -24.74 37.43 19.48
C GLU A 213 -25.73 38.38 18.80
N GLY A 214 -27.03 38.06 18.90
CA GLY A 214 -28.06 38.80 18.15
C GLY A 214 -27.94 38.57 16.64
N GLU A 215 -27.78 39.65 15.87
CA GLU A 215 -27.51 39.60 14.43
C GLU A 215 -26.01 39.55 14.09
N ASP A 216 -25.12 39.70 15.09
CA ASP A 216 -23.69 39.74 14.87
C ASP A 216 -23.05 38.33 14.93
N VAL A 217 -22.07 38.10 14.04
CA VAL A 217 -21.21 36.91 14.05
C VAL A 217 -19.86 37.29 14.63
N ILE A 218 -19.53 36.72 15.78
CA ILE A 218 -18.28 36.95 16.49
C ILE A 218 -17.37 35.75 16.30
N LEU A 219 -16.13 36.01 15.90
CA LEU A 219 -15.06 35.03 15.87
C LEU A 219 -14.40 34.97 17.25
N ASP A 220 -14.55 33.85 17.94
CA ASP A 220 -13.83 33.58 19.19
C ASP A 220 -12.36 33.26 18.91
N PRO A 221 -11.48 33.37 19.94
CA PRO A 221 -10.09 32.96 19.81
C PRO A 221 -9.99 31.53 19.27
N SER A 222 -9.11 31.33 18.28
CA SER A 222 -8.90 29.99 17.70
C SER A 222 -8.39 29.02 18.77
N HIS A 223 -8.89 27.79 18.73
CA HIS A 223 -8.50 26.72 19.65
C HIS A 223 -7.60 25.72 18.94
N SER A 224 -6.57 25.25 19.64
CA SER A 224 -5.66 24.23 19.12
C SER A 224 -6.18 22.83 19.45
N ILE A 225 -6.48 22.01 18.44
CA ILE A 225 -6.91 20.62 18.61
C ILE A 225 -5.84 19.68 18.05
N ARG A 226 -5.38 18.74 18.88
CA ARG A 226 -4.50 17.65 18.46
C ARG A 226 -5.27 16.66 17.59
N HIS A 227 -4.65 16.21 16.51
CA HIS A 227 -5.24 15.25 15.59
C HIS A 227 -4.19 14.21 15.17
N HIS A 228 -4.61 12.96 15.05
CA HIS A 228 -3.74 11.85 14.60
C HIS A 228 -4.20 11.32 13.24
N PHE A 229 -5.50 11.16 13.02
CA PHE A 229 -6.03 10.55 11.79
C PHE A 229 -6.50 11.56 10.74
N ALA A 230 -6.91 12.76 11.16
CA ALA A 230 -7.38 13.83 10.28
C ALA A 230 -6.27 14.86 10.07
N MET A 231 -5.26 14.49 9.28
CA MET A 231 -4.11 15.36 9.03
C MET A 231 -4.40 16.36 7.91
N ARG A 232 -4.10 17.63 8.18
CA ARG A 232 -4.23 18.70 7.18
C ARG A 232 -2.92 18.82 6.40
N MET A 233 -3.01 18.69 5.08
CA MET A 233 -1.83 18.79 4.20
C MET A 233 -1.29 20.23 4.05
N GLY A 234 -2.19 21.22 3.94
CA GLY A 234 -1.79 22.63 3.83
C GLY A 234 -1.80 23.37 5.17
N GLN A 235 -1.07 24.48 5.29
CA GLN A 235 -1.06 25.30 6.52
C GLN A 235 -1.62 26.71 6.29
N ARG A 236 -1.94 27.42 7.38
CA ARG A 236 -2.35 28.84 7.36
C ARG A 236 -1.12 29.66 7.77
N GLY A 237 -0.68 30.59 6.93
CA GLY A 237 0.50 31.44 7.18
C GLY A 237 1.68 31.11 6.25
N THR A 238 2.88 31.62 6.60
CA THR A 238 4.13 31.41 5.84
C THR A 238 4.57 29.96 5.91
N GLU A 239 4.92 29.37 4.76
CA GLU A 239 5.55 28.05 4.70
C GLU A 239 6.91 28.10 5.43
N THR A 240 7.07 27.21 6.40
CA THR A 240 8.36 26.93 7.05
C THR A 240 8.89 25.59 6.56
N GLU A 241 10.20 25.35 6.69
CA GLU A 241 10.80 24.06 6.34
C GLU A 241 10.10 22.89 7.07
N GLN A 242 9.85 23.07 8.37
CA GLN A 242 9.13 22.11 9.20
C GLN A 242 7.70 21.81 8.69
N SER A 243 7.03 22.79 8.08
CA SER A 243 5.70 22.58 7.49
C SER A 243 5.75 21.75 6.22
N ARG A 244 6.81 21.90 5.42
CA ARG A 244 7.04 21.12 4.19
C ARG A 244 7.40 19.68 4.51
N GLU A 245 8.32 19.46 5.44
CA GLU A 245 8.68 18.13 5.93
C GLU A 245 7.44 17.38 6.43
N ARG A 246 6.56 18.06 7.18
CA ARG A 246 5.30 17.46 7.64
C ARG A 246 4.37 17.08 6.49
N ALA A 247 4.26 17.91 5.45
CA ALA A 247 3.43 17.58 4.29
C ALA A 247 3.98 16.33 3.57
N VAL A 248 5.31 16.20 3.46
CA VAL A 248 5.97 14.99 2.93
C VAL A 248 5.68 13.77 3.79
N ASP A 249 5.81 13.87 5.12
CA ASP A 249 5.49 12.78 6.06
C ASP A 249 4.03 12.31 5.89
N VAL A 250 3.07 13.26 5.82
CA VAL A 250 1.64 12.96 5.63
C VAL A 250 1.37 12.25 4.31
N LEU A 251 2.03 12.68 3.24
CA LEU A 251 1.90 12.06 1.92
C LEU A 251 2.49 10.65 1.88
N SER A 252 3.65 10.45 2.50
CA SER A 252 4.29 9.15 2.61
C SER A 252 3.40 8.16 3.36
N ALA A 253 2.82 8.60 4.48
CA ALA A 253 1.85 7.82 5.24
C ALA A 253 0.55 7.54 4.45
N TYR A 254 -0.02 8.54 3.77
CA TYR A 254 -1.24 8.35 2.96
C TYR A 254 -1.04 7.41 1.77
N ASN A 255 0.14 7.41 1.16
CA ASN A 255 0.51 6.48 0.08
C ASN A 255 0.97 5.11 0.59
N SER A 256 0.69 4.79 1.85
CA SER A 256 0.93 3.50 2.48
C SER A 256 -0.40 2.80 2.83
N PRO A 257 -0.39 1.51 3.22
CA PRO A 257 -1.60 0.83 3.70
C PRO A 257 -1.94 1.21 5.16
N PHE A 258 -1.23 2.18 5.75
CA PHE A 258 -1.44 2.65 7.11
C PHE A 258 -2.15 4.00 7.12
N TRP A 259 -2.55 4.46 8.31
CA TRP A 259 -3.24 5.74 8.46
C TRP A 259 -2.35 6.92 8.01
N PRO A 260 -2.93 7.98 7.43
CA PRO A 260 -4.36 8.25 7.28
C PRO A 260 -4.95 7.65 5.99
N PHE A 261 -6.23 7.24 6.02
CA PHE A 261 -6.92 6.67 4.85
C PHE A 261 -7.69 7.69 4.00
N VAL A 262 -7.85 8.92 4.50
CA VAL A 262 -8.55 10.00 3.79
C VAL A 262 -7.67 11.24 3.79
N LEU A 263 -7.35 11.72 2.59
CA LEU A 263 -6.63 12.97 2.39
C LEU A 263 -7.57 14.02 1.82
N ALA A 264 -7.73 15.12 2.56
CA ALA A 264 -8.39 16.31 2.07
C ALA A 264 -7.35 17.33 1.61
N SER A 265 -7.39 17.70 0.33
CA SER A 265 -6.47 18.69 -0.27
C SER A 265 -7.22 19.80 -0.97
N THR A 266 -6.59 20.98 -1.07
CA THR A 266 -7.09 22.15 -1.80
C THR A 266 -6.23 22.40 -3.04
N SER A 267 -6.49 23.49 -3.76
CA SER A 267 -5.70 23.86 -4.94
C SER A 267 -4.22 24.16 -4.68
N VAL A 268 -3.81 24.27 -3.40
CA VAL A 268 -2.41 24.54 -3.01
C VAL A 268 -1.51 23.30 -3.17
N GLY A 269 -2.07 22.09 -3.29
CA GLY A 269 -1.33 20.85 -3.56
C GLY A 269 -1.37 20.38 -5.03
N GLN A 270 -1.50 21.31 -5.99
CA GLN A 270 -1.88 20.99 -7.37
C GLN A 270 -0.75 20.62 -8.34
N GLU A 271 0.52 20.52 -7.95
CA GLU A 271 1.58 20.09 -8.88
C GLU A 271 2.47 19.00 -8.26
N GLY A 272 2.77 17.95 -9.04
CA GLY A 272 3.79 16.94 -8.69
C GLY A 272 3.43 15.86 -7.67
N LEU A 273 2.18 15.77 -7.20
CA LEU A 273 1.78 14.83 -6.13
C LEU A 273 0.94 13.66 -6.64
N ASP A 274 1.38 12.45 -6.30
CA ASP A 274 0.74 11.18 -6.63
C ASP A 274 0.05 10.54 -5.42
N PHE A 275 -1.16 10.04 -5.66
CA PHE A 275 -2.07 9.49 -4.63
C PHE A 275 -2.52 8.04 -4.95
N HIS A 276 -2.13 7.53 -6.11
CA HIS A 276 -2.66 6.31 -6.73
C HIS A 276 -2.38 5.01 -5.97
N THR A 277 -1.39 5.01 -5.06
CA THR A 277 -0.84 3.78 -4.51
C THR A 277 -1.92 2.98 -3.79
N TYR A 278 -2.65 3.56 -2.84
CA TYR A 278 -3.75 2.89 -2.14
C TYR A 278 -5.11 3.59 -2.29
N SER A 279 -5.18 4.70 -3.03
CA SER A 279 -6.45 5.39 -3.28
C SER A 279 -7.36 4.59 -4.20
N HIS A 280 -8.57 4.27 -3.73
CA HIS A 280 -9.62 3.64 -4.53
C HIS A 280 -10.76 4.60 -4.91
N ALA A 281 -10.80 5.79 -4.30
CA ALA A 281 -11.86 6.77 -4.48
C ALA A 281 -11.30 8.19 -4.55
N ILE A 282 -11.95 9.04 -5.35
CA ILE A 282 -11.73 10.49 -5.38
C ILE A 282 -13.06 11.22 -5.18
N VAL A 283 -13.06 12.20 -4.28
CA VAL A 283 -14.22 13.06 -4.03
C VAL A 283 -13.93 14.46 -4.57
N HIS A 284 -14.66 14.86 -5.61
CA HIS A 284 -14.60 16.23 -6.11
C HIS A 284 -15.56 17.10 -5.31
N TRP A 285 -15.07 17.68 -4.21
CA TRP A 285 -15.88 18.60 -3.39
C TRP A 285 -16.42 19.79 -4.21
N ASN A 286 -15.57 20.36 -5.06
CA ASN A 286 -15.95 21.33 -6.07
C ASN A 286 -15.51 20.82 -7.45
N LEU A 287 -16.40 20.87 -8.43
CA LEU A 287 -16.06 20.56 -9.82
C LEU A 287 -15.07 21.60 -10.38
N PRO A 288 -14.01 21.17 -11.09
CA PRO A 288 -13.16 22.10 -11.81
C PRO A 288 -13.93 22.79 -12.95
N GLY A 289 -13.45 23.97 -13.34
CA GLY A 289 -14.08 24.77 -14.40
C GLY A 289 -13.83 24.26 -15.81
N ASN A 290 -12.82 23.41 -16.01
CA ASN A 290 -12.40 22.93 -17.32
C ASN A 290 -12.05 21.41 -17.29
N PRO A 291 -12.10 20.71 -18.44
CA PRO A 291 -11.84 19.27 -18.53
C PRO A 291 -10.39 18.87 -18.22
N VAL A 292 -9.42 19.75 -18.51
CA VAL A 292 -7.99 19.47 -18.28
C VAL A 292 -7.71 19.36 -16.78
N ASP A 293 -8.22 20.30 -16.00
CA ASP A 293 -8.13 20.29 -14.53
C ASP A 293 -8.79 19.03 -13.95
N MET A 294 -9.89 18.56 -14.55
CA MET A 294 -10.54 17.32 -14.12
C MET A 294 -9.64 16.12 -14.36
N GLU A 295 -9.08 16.01 -15.58
CA GLU A 295 -8.18 14.92 -15.93
C GLU A 295 -6.90 14.93 -15.10
N GLN A 296 -6.30 16.09 -14.85
CA GLN A 296 -5.12 16.23 -14.00
C GLN A 296 -5.41 15.87 -12.53
N ARG A 297 -6.62 16.17 -12.02
CA ARG A 297 -7.02 15.76 -10.66
C ARG A 297 -7.19 14.25 -10.56
N GLU A 298 -7.90 13.64 -11.50
CA GLU A 298 -8.12 12.19 -11.52
C GLU A 298 -6.85 11.40 -11.82
N GLY A 299 -5.95 11.96 -12.63
CA GLY A 299 -4.66 11.37 -13.00
C GLY A 299 -3.72 11.15 -11.81
N ARG A 300 -4.00 11.76 -10.64
CA ARG A 300 -3.24 11.49 -9.40
C ARG A 300 -3.56 10.14 -8.78
N VAL A 301 -4.76 9.64 -9.04
CA VAL A 301 -5.25 8.34 -8.53
C VAL A 301 -5.12 7.26 -9.61
N HIS A 302 -5.17 7.64 -10.88
CA HIS A 302 -5.02 6.73 -12.01
C HIS A 302 -3.57 6.71 -12.54
N ARG A 303 -2.74 5.80 -12.01
CA ARG A 303 -1.34 5.61 -12.42
C ARG A 303 -0.98 4.13 -12.59
N TYR A 304 0.25 3.89 -13.07
CA TYR A 304 0.89 2.58 -13.18
C TYR A 304 0.67 1.75 -11.90
N ARG A 305 0.16 0.53 -12.08
CA ARG A 305 -0.19 -0.43 -11.03
C ARG A 305 -0.94 0.20 -9.86
N GLY A 306 -1.84 1.15 -10.12
CA GLY A 306 -2.70 1.76 -9.09
C GLY A 306 -3.60 0.73 -8.39
N HIS A 307 -4.23 1.13 -7.29
CA HIS A 307 -4.91 0.20 -6.38
C HIS A 307 -5.96 -0.71 -7.08
N ALA A 308 -6.79 -0.15 -7.96
CA ALA A 308 -7.78 -0.92 -8.71
C ALA A 308 -7.14 -1.98 -9.62
N ILE A 309 -6.04 -1.66 -10.29
CA ILE A 309 -5.31 -2.58 -11.18
C ILE A 309 -4.78 -3.75 -10.38
N ARG A 310 -4.09 -3.49 -9.26
CA ARG A 310 -3.54 -4.55 -8.40
C ARG A 310 -4.62 -5.46 -7.84
N LYS A 311 -5.73 -4.88 -7.38
CA LYS A 311 -6.90 -5.65 -6.90
C LYS A 311 -7.46 -6.56 -8.00
N ASN A 312 -7.56 -6.07 -9.22
CA ASN A 312 -8.09 -6.84 -10.35
C ASN A 312 -7.13 -7.93 -10.82
N VAL A 313 -5.84 -7.61 -10.92
CA VAL A 313 -4.77 -8.55 -11.28
C VAL A 313 -4.66 -9.66 -10.24
N ALA A 314 -4.66 -9.33 -8.95
CA ALA A 314 -4.67 -10.30 -7.87
C ALA A 314 -5.94 -11.18 -7.86
N ALA A 315 -7.12 -10.60 -8.15
CA ALA A 315 -8.36 -11.37 -8.26
C ALA A 315 -8.35 -12.38 -9.42
N THR A 316 -7.66 -12.06 -10.53
CA THR A 316 -7.64 -12.89 -11.74
C THR A 316 -6.49 -13.90 -11.72
N TYR A 317 -5.30 -13.47 -11.30
CA TYR A 317 -4.05 -14.24 -11.39
C TYR A 317 -3.44 -14.57 -10.03
N GLY A 318 -4.15 -14.33 -8.92
CA GLY A 318 -3.67 -14.55 -7.55
C GLY A 318 -3.23 -15.98 -7.25
N ALA A 319 -3.71 -16.97 -8.00
CA ALA A 319 -3.23 -18.36 -7.88
C ALA A 319 -1.71 -18.49 -8.11
N ALA A 320 -1.11 -17.62 -8.92
CA ALA A 320 0.32 -17.61 -9.18
C ALA A 320 1.16 -17.33 -7.91
N ALA A 321 0.62 -16.54 -6.97
CA ALA A 321 1.28 -16.26 -5.69
C ALA A 321 1.46 -17.49 -4.80
N PHE A 322 0.69 -18.56 -5.06
CA PHE A 322 0.72 -19.81 -4.29
C PHE A 322 1.40 -20.95 -5.05
N ALA A 323 2.02 -20.66 -6.19
CA ALA A 323 2.79 -21.66 -6.94
C ALA A 323 3.94 -22.19 -6.07
N HIS A 324 4.24 -23.49 -6.23
CA HIS A 324 5.34 -24.11 -5.51
C HIS A 324 6.67 -23.41 -5.85
N GLY A 325 7.42 -23.00 -4.83
CA GLY A 325 8.68 -22.26 -5.01
C GLY A 325 8.51 -20.77 -5.35
N CYS A 326 7.31 -20.21 -5.21
CA CYS A 326 7.10 -18.78 -5.37
C CYS A 326 7.81 -18.00 -4.26
N GLU A 327 8.80 -17.20 -4.63
CA GLU A 327 9.55 -16.33 -3.72
C GLU A 327 8.89 -14.96 -3.59
N ASP A 328 8.55 -14.30 -4.70
CA ASP A 328 7.83 -13.02 -4.72
C ASP A 328 6.39 -13.21 -5.27
N PRO A 329 5.37 -13.20 -4.38
CA PRO A 329 3.97 -13.31 -4.76
C PRO A 329 3.52 -12.28 -5.81
N TRP A 330 3.95 -11.03 -5.66
CA TRP A 330 3.46 -9.94 -6.52
C TRP A 330 4.16 -9.97 -7.88
N ALA A 331 5.45 -10.28 -7.93
CA ALA A 331 6.13 -10.54 -9.19
C ALA A 331 5.45 -11.70 -9.95
N ALA A 332 5.20 -12.84 -9.28
CA ALA A 332 4.56 -13.99 -9.89
C ALA A 332 3.17 -13.67 -10.48
N VAL A 333 2.35 -12.93 -9.73
CA VAL A 333 1.01 -12.53 -10.18
C VAL A 333 1.07 -11.59 -11.39
N PHE A 334 1.96 -10.60 -11.41
CA PHE A 334 2.11 -9.70 -12.56
C PHE A 334 2.74 -10.39 -13.77
N THR A 335 3.70 -11.29 -13.58
CA THR A 335 4.25 -12.12 -14.66
C THR A 335 3.17 -13.01 -15.27
N ALA A 336 2.32 -13.63 -14.46
CA ALA A 336 1.20 -14.43 -14.96
C ALA A 336 0.21 -13.57 -15.77
N ALA A 337 -0.08 -12.35 -15.31
CA ALA A 337 -0.93 -11.41 -16.03
C ALA A 337 -0.32 -10.97 -17.38
N GLN A 338 0.98 -10.69 -17.42
CA GLN A 338 1.69 -10.36 -18.66
C GLN A 338 1.75 -11.54 -19.63
N ALA A 339 1.97 -12.77 -19.14
CA ALA A 339 2.01 -13.97 -19.96
C ALA A 339 0.65 -14.33 -20.59
N ALA A 340 -0.46 -13.91 -19.96
CA ALA A 340 -1.81 -14.14 -20.46
C ALA A 340 -2.29 -13.09 -21.49
N LYS A 341 -1.49 -12.04 -21.72
CA LYS A 341 -1.79 -10.94 -22.65
C LYS A 341 -1.96 -11.47 -24.07
N GLN A 342 -3.03 -11.06 -24.75
CA GLN A 342 -3.27 -11.41 -26.15
C GLN A 342 -2.39 -10.55 -27.09
N PRO A 343 -2.04 -11.04 -28.30
CA PRO A 343 -1.17 -10.32 -29.22
C PRO A 343 -1.68 -8.94 -29.66
N ASP A 344 -3.00 -8.72 -29.63
CA ASP A 344 -3.67 -7.48 -30.00
C ASP A 344 -3.88 -6.51 -28.83
N GLU A 345 -3.61 -6.94 -27.59
CA GLU A 345 -3.70 -6.07 -26.43
C GLU A 345 -2.52 -5.07 -26.38
N SER A 346 -2.81 -3.82 -26.04
CA SER A 346 -1.80 -2.77 -25.93
C SER A 346 -0.81 -3.01 -24.78
N ASP A 347 0.36 -2.39 -24.82
CA ASP A 347 1.37 -2.40 -23.74
C ASP A 347 0.92 -1.72 -22.44
N LEU A 348 -0.27 -1.12 -22.43
CA LEU A 348 -0.91 -0.62 -21.22
C LEU A 348 -1.49 -1.74 -20.35
N VAL A 349 -1.67 -2.95 -20.88
CA VAL A 349 -2.20 -4.11 -20.15
C VAL A 349 -1.05 -4.96 -19.60
N PRO A 350 -1.04 -5.36 -18.30
CA PRO A 350 -2.05 -5.05 -17.28
C PRO A 350 -1.76 -3.77 -16.49
N ASP A 351 -0.58 -3.18 -16.66
CA ASP A 351 -0.02 -2.27 -15.66
C ASP A 351 -0.69 -0.88 -15.59
N TRP A 352 -1.33 -0.42 -16.66
CA TRP A 352 -2.10 0.83 -16.70
C TRP A 352 -3.60 0.60 -16.88
N VAL A 353 -3.98 -0.48 -17.56
CA VAL A 353 -5.36 -0.83 -17.85
C VAL A 353 -5.56 -2.32 -17.62
N PHE A 354 -6.31 -2.67 -16.57
CA PHE A 354 -6.76 -4.03 -16.33
C PHE A 354 -8.10 -4.01 -15.60
N ALA A 355 -9.19 -4.18 -16.36
CA ALA A 355 -10.56 -4.06 -15.85
C ALA A 355 -11.48 -5.16 -16.43
N PRO A 356 -11.30 -6.43 -15.99
CA PRO A 356 -12.20 -7.51 -16.38
C PRO A 356 -13.65 -7.22 -15.96
N GLN A 357 -14.61 -7.99 -16.48
CA GLN A 357 -16.02 -7.74 -16.16
C GLN A 357 -16.28 -7.89 -14.65
N GLY A 358 -16.94 -6.89 -14.06
CA GLY A 358 -17.21 -6.86 -12.61
C GLY A 358 -16.01 -6.51 -11.73
N SER A 359 -14.91 -6.04 -12.33
CA SER A 359 -13.69 -5.69 -11.60
C SER A 359 -13.83 -4.43 -10.73
N ALA A 360 -12.88 -4.26 -9.81
CA ALA A 360 -12.72 -3.02 -9.06
C ALA A 360 -12.40 -1.85 -9.99
N LYS A 361 -12.89 -0.66 -9.62
CA LYS A 361 -12.70 0.60 -10.37
C LYS A 361 -12.37 1.70 -9.38
N ILE A 362 -11.74 2.76 -9.87
CA ILE A 362 -11.59 4.00 -9.10
C ILE A 362 -12.96 4.67 -9.03
N GLU A 363 -13.46 4.84 -7.82
CA GLU A 363 -14.74 5.48 -7.53
C GLU A 363 -14.61 7.00 -7.61
N ARG A 364 -15.61 7.66 -8.18
CA ARG A 364 -15.65 9.11 -8.36
C ARG A 364 -16.92 9.64 -7.74
N TYR A 365 -16.75 10.48 -6.73
CA TYR A 365 -17.85 11.06 -5.98
C TYR A 365 -17.93 12.56 -6.23
N VAL A 366 -19.14 13.04 -6.45
CA VAL A 366 -19.48 14.47 -6.53
C VAL A 366 -20.66 14.70 -5.58
N PRO A 367 -20.53 15.54 -4.54
CA PRO A 367 -21.63 15.82 -3.63
C PRO A 367 -22.85 16.40 -4.37
N ALA A 368 -23.96 15.65 -4.40
CA ALA A 368 -25.21 16.07 -5.03
C ALA A 368 -26.15 16.71 -3.99
N MET A 369 -25.79 17.90 -3.51
CA MET A 369 -26.60 18.62 -2.52
C MET A 369 -27.99 19.00 -3.09
N PRO A 370 -29.07 18.97 -2.29
CA PRO A 370 -30.39 19.37 -2.75
C PRO A 370 -30.37 20.77 -3.40
N MET A 371 -31.12 20.92 -4.50
CA MET A 371 -31.21 22.17 -5.29
C MET A 371 -29.88 22.63 -5.93
N SER A 372 -28.83 21.81 -5.89
CA SER A 372 -27.56 22.09 -6.56
C SER A 372 -27.63 21.85 -8.06
N ARG A 373 -26.80 22.57 -8.82
CA ARG A 373 -26.59 22.37 -10.27
C ARG A 373 -25.38 21.47 -10.56
N GLU A 374 -24.71 20.94 -9.52
CA GLU A 374 -23.47 20.19 -9.66
C GLU A 374 -23.62 18.92 -10.50
N SER A 375 -24.71 18.15 -10.35
CA SER A 375 -24.94 16.94 -11.15
C SER A 375 -25.00 17.24 -12.66
N LEU A 376 -25.72 18.31 -13.05
CA LEU A 376 -25.80 18.74 -14.46
C LEU A 376 -24.46 19.27 -14.98
N ARG A 377 -23.69 19.97 -14.15
CA ARG A 377 -22.35 20.44 -14.49
C ARG A 377 -21.39 19.27 -14.68
N TYR A 378 -21.46 18.27 -13.81
CA TYR A 378 -20.64 17.07 -13.87
C TYR A 378 -20.87 16.30 -15.16
N GLU A 379 -22.12 16.05 -15.56
CA GLU A 379 -22.42 15.37 -16.82
C GLU A 379 -21.85 16.10 -18.04
N ARG A 380 -21.99 17.44 -18.08
CA ARG A 380 -21.42 18.25 -19.16
C ARG A 380 -19.91 18.16 -19.18
N LEU A 381 -19.29 18.29 -18.02
CA LEU A 381 -17.84 18.22 -17.87
C LEU A 381 -17.30 16.86 -18.33
N LEU A 382 -17.96 15.75 -17.99
CA LEU A 382 -17.59 14.41 -18.46
C LEU A 382 -17.64 14.27 -19.98
N ARG A 383 -18.67 14.83 -20.64
CA ARG A 383 -18.74 14.85 -22.12
C ARG A 383 -17.58 15.64 -22.71
N THR A 384 -17.24 16.79 -22.12
CA THR A 384 -16.10 17.60 -22.56
C THR A 384 -14.77 16.89 -22.32
N VAL A 385 -14.60 16.15 -21.22
CA VAL A 385 -13.40 15.32 -20.97
C VAL A 385 -13.28 14.22 -22.02
N ALA A 386 -14.37 13.55 -22.38
CA ALA A 386 -14.36 12.53 -23.44
C ALA A 386 -13.97 13.14 -24.80
N ALA A 387 -14.54 14.30 -25.14
CA ALA A 387 -14.14 15.04 -26.34
C ALA A 387 -12.66 15.45 -26.30
N TYR A 388 -12.19 15.95 -25.16
CA TYR A 388 -10.78 16.32 -24.95
C TYR A 388 -9.85 15.12 -25.22
N ARG A 389 -10.14 13.96 -24.64
CA ARG A 389 -9.37 12.72 -24.87
C ARG A 389 -9.30 12.29 -26.33
N LEU A 390 -10.40 12.40 -27.07
CA LEU A 390 -10.43 12.06 -28.51
C LEU A 390 -9.58 13.02 -29.35
N THR A 391 -9.41 14.25 -28.88
CA THR A 391 -8.63 15.28 -29.58
C THR A 391 -7.19 15.35 -29.10
N LEU A 392 -6.76 14.51 -28.15
CA LEU A 392 -5.38 14.47 -27.68
C LEU A 392 -4.43 14.16 -28.85
N GLY A 393 -3.38 14.98 -29.01
CA GLY A 393 -2.43 14.87 -30.11
C GLY A 393 -2.87 15.50 -31.44
N GLN A 394 -4.09 16.04 -31.54
CA GLN A 394 -4.59 16.71 -32.75
C GLN A 394 -4.17 18.19 -32.81
N PRO A 395 -3.95 18.78 -34.00
CA PRO A 395 -3.84 20.22 -34.16
C PRO A 395 -5.20 20.90 -33.85
N ARG A 396 -5.17 22.08 -33.21
CA ARG A 396 -6.37 22.88 -32.83
C ARG A 396 -7.38 22.11 -31.95
N GLN A 397 -6.88 21.47 -30.89
CA GLN A 397 -7.68 20.65 -29.96
C GLN A 397 -8.92 21.39 -29.41
N GLU A 398 -8.78 22.66 -29.02
CA GLU A 398 -9.87 23.45 -28.44
C GLU A 398 -11.08 23.57 -29.38
N ASP A 399 -10.84 23.74 -30.68
CA ASP A 399 -11.89 23.82 -31.71
C ASP A 399 -12.60 22.47 -31.87
N LEU A 400 -11.85 21.37 -31.85
CA LEU A 400 -12.40 20.01 -31.95
C LEU A 400 -13.21 19.63 -30.71
N VAL A 401 -12.74 19.98 -29.51
CA VAL A 401 -13.48 19.76 -28.25
C VAL A 401 -14.80 20.53 -28.26
N ARG A 402 -14.79 21.79 -28.72
CA ARG A 402 -16.00 22.59 -28.85
C ARG A 402 -16.98 21.97 -29.85
N TYR A 403 -16.48 21.48 -30.98
CA TYR A 403 -17.28 20.84 -32.01
C TYR A 403 -17.92 19.52 -31.55
N LEU A 404 -17.18 18.66 -30.84
CA LEU A 404 -17.66 17.38 -30.29
C LEU A 404 -18.55 17.56 -29.06
N GLY A 405 -18.21 18.48 -28.16
CA GLY A 405 -18.94 18.74 -26.91
C GLY A 405 -20.36 19.27 -27.13
N GLU A 406 -20.64 19.87 -28.29
CA GLU A 406 -21.98 20.28 -28.72
C GLU A 406 -22.82 19.12 -29.32
N GLY A 407 -22.29 17.89 -29.39
CA GLY A 407 -23.01 16.71 -29.86
C GLY A 407 -23.20 16.63 -31.38
N LYS A 408 -22.34 17.31 -32.15
CA LYS A 408 -22.50 17.49 -33.61
C LYS A 408 -21.74 16.49 -34.49
N ALA A 409 -21.01 15.52 -33.95
CA ALA A 409 -20.20 14.60 -34.77
C ALA A 409 -19.99 13.21 -34.15
N ASP A 410 -19.82 12.21 -35.03
CA ASP A 410 -19.45 10.83 -34.69
C ASP A 410 -17.98 10.75 -34.27
N ALA A 411 -17.73 10.15 -33.10
CA ALA A 411 -16.40 9.99 -32.53
C ALA A 411 -15.46 9.11 -33.39
N GLU A 412 -16.01 8.25 -34.26
CA GLU A 412 -15.24 7.41 -35.17
C GLU A 412 -14.37 8.22 -36.16
N VAL A 413 -14.82 9.43 -36.54
CA VAL A 413 -14.13 10.26 -37.55
C VAL A 413 -12.77 10.78 -37.05
N LEU A 414 -12.53 10.79 -35.73
CA LEU A 414 -11.31 11.34 -35.13
C LEU A 414 -10.32 10.29 -34.65
N ARG A 415 -10.64 9.00 -34.82
CA ARG A 415 -9.79 7.90 -34.37
C ARG A 415 -8.57 7.80 -35.30
N ILE A 416 -7.41 8.24 -34.82
CA ILE A 416 -6.14 7.98 -35.52
C ILE A 416 -5.77 6.52 -35.24
N ASP A 417 -5.78 5.71 -36.28
CA ASP A 417 -5.21 4.37 -36.26
C ASP A 417 -3.70 4.45 -36.52
N LEU A 418 -2.90 4.22 -35.48
CA LEU A 418 -1.44 4.17 -35.54
C LEU A 418 -0.91 2.74 -35.62
N SER A 419 -1.78 1.74 -35.84
CA SER A 419 -1.32 0.37 -36.05
C SER A 419 -0.41 0.31 -37.29
N PRO A 420 0.67 -0.50 -37.24
CA PRO A 420 1.54 -0.65 -38.39
C PRO A 420 0.72 -1.15 -39.58
N PRO A 421 0.86 -0.55 -40.77
CA PRO A 421 0.09 -0.97 -41.93
C PRO A 421 0.34 -2.45 -42.19
N SER A 422 -0.74 -3.21 -42.37
CA SER A 422 -0.69 -4.60 -42.79
C SER A 422 0.15 -4.67 -44.07
N ARG A 423 1.30 -5.37 -43.99
CA ARG A 423 2.16 -5.61 -45.15
C ARG A 423 1.43 -6.53 -46.12
N ASP A 424 0.63 -5.94 -47.01
CA ASP A 424 0.24 -6.63 -48.23
C ASP A 424 1.49 -6.80 -49.08
N LEU A 425 1.96 -8.05 -49.14
CA LEU A 425 3.00 -8.50 -50.06
C LEU A 425 2.41 -8.50 -51.48
N HIS A 426 2.36 -7.34 -52.13
CA HIS A 426 2.07 -7.27 -53.57
C HIS A 426 3.13 -6.47 -54.33
N GLU A 427 3.98 -7.28 -54.99
CA GLU A 427 4.68 -7.10 -56.26
C GLU A 427 4.90 -5.66 -56.78
N TYR A 428 6.19 -5.31 -56.80
CA TYR A 428 6.75 -4.29 -57.68
C TYR A 428 6.41 -4.58 -59.16
N SER A 429 5.52 -3.79 -59.75
CA SER A 429 5.51 -3.56 -61.19
C SER A 429 5.58 -2.06 -61.49
N SER A 430 6.67 -1.68 -62.12
CA SER A 430 6.93 -0.40 -62.74
C SER A 430 5.91 -0.06 -63.83
N GLN A 431 5.45 1.20 -63.91
CA GLN A 431 5.35 1.98 -65.16
C GLN A 431 4.78 3.40 -64.96
N HIS A 432 5.52 4.36 -65.52
CA HIS A 432 5.12 5.60 -66.22
C HIS A 432 4.33 6.76 -65.57
N ARG A 433 5.07 7.89 -65.44
CA ARG A 433 4.85 9.24 -66.04
C ARG A 433 3.45 9.91 -66.01
N SER A 434 3.43 11.04 -65.29
CA SER A 434 3.15 12.43 -65.75
C SER A 434 1.90 13.18 -65.24
N THR A 435 2.20 14.40 -64.78
CA THR A 435 1.50 15.70 -64.97
C THR A 435 0.30 16.14 -64.11
N HIS A 436 0.41 17.42 -63.72
CA HIS A 436 -0.58 18.42 -63.20
C HIS A 436 -0.69 18.49 -61.68
N SER A 437 -0.13 19.53 -61.04
CA SER A 437 -0.68 20.90 -60.89
C SER A 437 -2.08 20.87 -60.28
N ASP A 438 -2.18 21.16 -58.98
CA ASP A 438 -2.82 22.41 -58.58
C ASP A 438 -2.50 22.79 -57.14
N THR A 439 -2.19 24.07 -56.99
CA THR A 439 -1.88 24.74 -55.73
C THR A 439 -3.16 25.38 -55.23
N VAL A 440 -3.59 25.06 -54.01
CA VAL A 440 -4.49 25.96 -53.26
C VAL A 440 -3.86 26.20 -51.88
N ARG A 441 -3.29 27.40 -51.74
CA ARG A 441 -2.89 28.00 -50.47
C ARG A 441 -4.12 28.64 -49.82
N SER A 442 -4.37 28.36 -48.54
CA SER A 442 -5.02 29.32 -47.64
C SER A 442 -4.17 29.47 -46.37
N ARG A 443 -3.94 30.72 -45.99
CA ARG A 443 -3.01 31.17 -44.94
C ARG A 443 -3.63 31.07 -43.53
N VAL A 444 -2.77 30.61 -42.62
CA VAL A 444 -2.66 30.77 -41.14
C VAL A 444 -3.94 30.91 -40.33
#